data_AF-A0A8J6AYT1-F1
#
_entry.id   AF-A0A8J6AYT1-F1
#
_cell.length_a   1.000
_cell.length_b   1.000
_cell.length_c   1.000
_cell.angle_alpha   90.00
_cell.angle_beta   90.00
_cell.angle_gamma   90.00
#
_symmetry.space_group_name_H-M   'P 1'
#
loop_
_entity.id
_entity.type
_entity.pdbx_description
1 polymer ?
#
loop_
_entity_poly.entity_id
_entity_poly.type
_entity_poly.pdbx_seq_one_letter_code
_entity_poly.pdbx_strand_id
1 'polypeptide(L)'
;MSVEQSQELHSTVQDKLGQFLLTRKQQQRTEQRREALLAQLNTDISMLMGAPSLRDATEKDVDFFTSRSVPVALKAKQCHSTMLKRSRWPWWKKLSDEFVEEDEAFLGDIPDLEHGIIFIAGSKQP
;
A
#
# COMPACT_ATOMS: atom_id res chain seq x y z
N MET A 1 -47.08 20.27 34.95
CA MET A 1 -46.57 19.41 33.86
C MET A 1 -47.71 18.54 33.38
N SER A 2 -48.12 18.66 32.12
CA SER A 2 -49.14 17.76 31.55
C SER A 2 -48.51 16.39 31.26
N VAL A 3 -49.31 15.32 31.29
CA VAL A 3 -48.87 13.96 30.97
C VAL A 3 -48.29 13.88 29.56
N GLU A 4 -48.89 14.61 28.63
CA GLU A 4 -48.45 14.72 27.22
C GLU A 4 -47.03 15.29 27.10
N GLN A 5 -46.74 16.36 27.84
CA GLN A 5 -45.40 16.96 27.88
C GLN A 5 -44.35 15.98 28.42
N SER A 6 -44.73 15.15 29.39
CA SER A 6 -43.82 14.11 29.91
C SER A 6 -43.53 13.05 28.86
N GLN A 7 -44.53 12.64 28.08
CA GLN A 7 -44.37 11.61 27.04
C GLN A 7 -43.51 12.11 25.87
N GLU A 8 -43.72 13.35 25.41
CA GLU A 8 -42.88 13.96 24.39
C GLU A 8 -41.42 14.07 24.85
N LEU A 9 -41.18 14.47 26.10
CA LEU A 9 -39.84 14.49 26.67
C LEU A 9 -39.22 13.09 26.71
N HIS A 10 -39.97 12.06 27.09
CA HIS A 10 -39.47 10.69 27.06
C HIS A 10 -39.08 10.23 25.65
N SER A 11 -39.91 10.53 24.64
CA SER A 11 -39.61 10.20 23.24
C SER A 11 -38.33 10.88 22.78
N THR A 12 -38.20 12.19 23.01
CA THR A 12 -37.02 12.95 22.58
C THR A 12 -35.73 12.49 23.26
N VAL A 13 -35.80 12.07 24.54
CA VAL A 13 -34.66 11.51 25.26
C VAL A 13 -34.26 10.15 24.70
N GLN A 14 -35.23 9.28 24.39
CA GLN A 14 -34.97 7.97 23.80
C GLN A 14 -34.32 8.09 22.41
N ASP A 15 -34.80 9.01 21.57
CA ASP A 15 -34.22 9.26 20.25
C ASP A 15 -32.77 9.74 20.34
N LYS A 16 -32.49 10.71 21.24
CA LYS A 16 -31.13 11.20 21.48
C LYS A 16 -30.21 10.10 22.01
N LEU A 17 -30.70 9.25 22.89
CA LEU A 17 -29.94 8.10 23.40
C LEU A 17 -29.63 7.11 22.28
N GLY A 18 -30.60 6.80 21.41
CA GLY A 18 -30.41 5.93 20.25
C GLY A 18 -29.32 6.46 19.32
N GLN A 19 -29.37 7.76 18.98
CA GLN A 19 -28.34 8.41 18.17
C GLN A 19 -26.96 8.32 18.82
N PHE A 20 -26.86 8.65 20.11
CA PHE A 20 -25.59 8.58 20.85
C PHE A 20 -25.00 7.16 20.85
N LEU A 21 -25.81 6.13 21.09
CA LEU A 21 -25.35 4.74 21.11
C LEU A 21 -24.83 4.30 19.73
N LEU A 22 -25.48 4.71 18.65
CA LEU A 22 -25.03 4.43 17.29
C LEU A 22 -23.67 5.08 17.00
N THR A 23 -23.53 6.38 17.31
CA THR A 23 -22.27 7.11 17.15
C THR A 23 -21.15 6.49 17.98
N ARG A 24 -21.42 6.16 19.25
CA ARG A 24 -20.45 5.53 20.16
C ARG A 24 -19.98 4.18 19.62
N LYS A 25 -20.87 3.34 19.10
CA LYS A 25 -20.50 2.05 18.51
C LYS A 25 -19.58 2.22 17.30
N GLN A 26 -19.82 3.24 16.47
CA GLN A 26 -18.96 3.53 15.33
C GLN A 26 -17.58 4.03 15.77
N GLN A 27 -17.54 4.95 16.74
CA GLN A 27 -16.29 5.46 17.33
C GLN A 27 -15.46 4.32 17.94
N GLN A 28 -16.09 3.45 18.73
CA GLN A 28 -15.43 2.31 19.34
C GLN A 28 -14.77 1.39 18.29
N ARG A 29 -15.43 1.14 17.16
CA ARG A 29 -14.84 0.36 16.06
C ARG A 29 -13.62 1.04 15.45
N THR A 30 -13.67 2.36 15.28
CA THR A 30 -12.53 3.12 14.75
C THR A 30 -11.36 3.15 15.73
N GLU A 31 -11.64 3.26 17.03
CA GLU A 31 -10.64 3.20 18.10
C GLU A 31 -9.98 1.82 18.15
N GLN A 32 -10.76 0.74 18.17
CA GLN A 32 -10.25 -0.63 18.14
C GLN A 32 -9.38 -0.90 16.91
N ARG A 33 -9.80 -0.41 15.74
CA ARG A 33 -8.99 -0.51 14.51
C ARG A 33 -7.66 0.23 14.66
N ARG A 34 -7.70 1.44 15.23
CA ARG A 34 -6.48 2.24 15.48
C ARG A 34 -5.54 1.52 16.44
N GLU A 35 -6.06 0.99 17.54
CA GLU A 35 -5.29 0.24 18.53
C GLU A 35 -4.66 -1.02 17.93
N ALA A 36 -5.42 -1.78 17.13
CA ALA A 36 -4.90 -2.95 16.44
C ALA A 36 -3.75 -2.61 15.48
N LEU A 37 -3.88 -1.51 14.73
CA LEU A 37 -2.81 -1.02 13.85
C LEU A 37 -1.58 -0.59 14.64
N LEU A 38 -1.76 0.12 15.77
CA LEU A 38 -0.65 0.51 16.64
C LEU A 38 0.06 -0.72 17.23
N ALA A 39 -0.68 -1.73 17.66
CA ALA A 39 -0.11 -2.98 18.16
C ALA A 39 0.68 -3.70 17.05
N GLN A 40 0.16 -3.73 15.83
CA GLN A 40 0.85 -4.31 14.68
C GLN A 40 2.17 -3.57 14.42
N LEU A 41 2.13 -2.23 14.32
CA LEU A 41 3.33 -1.42 14.09
C LEU A 41 4.39 -1.60 15.19
N ASN A 42 3.98 -1.63 16.45
CA ASN A 42 4.89 -1.87 17.57
C ASN A 42 5.55 -3.26 17.48
N THR A 43 4.79 -4.26 17.03
CA THR A 43 5.31 -5.61 16.80
C THR A 43 6.32 -5.61 15.66
N ASP A 44 5.98 -4.99 14.53
CA ASP A 44 6.86 -4.89 13.35
C ASP A 44 8.17 -4.15 13.68
N ILE A 45 8.08 -3.03 14.42
CA ILE A 45 9.26 -2.29 14.91
C ILE A 45 10.12 -3.19 15.80
N SER A 46 9.51 -3.93 16.73
CA SER A 46 10.25 -4.83 17.61
C SER A 46 10.96 -5.93 16.83
N MET A 47 10.33 -6.47 15.77
CA MET A 47 10.97 -7.45 14.89
C MET A 47 12.16 -6.85 14.14
N LEU A 48 12.01 -5.63 13.60
CA LEU A 48 13.08 -4.96 12.86
C LEU A 48 14.26 -4.59 13.76
N MET A 49 14.01 -4.12 14.98
CA MET A 49 15.05 -3.81 15.95
C MET A 49 15.80 -5.07 16.41
N GLY A 50 15.14 -6.23 16.38
CA GLY A 50 15.73 -7.53 16.68
C GLY A 50 16.36 -8.22 15.46
N ALA A 51 16.36 -7.61 14.28
CA ALA A 51 16.83 -8.27 13.07
C ALA A 51 18.36 -8.44 13.09
N PRO A 52 18.87 -9.64 12.76
CA PRO A 52 20.31 -9.87 12.67
C PRO A 52 20.90 -9.11 11.47
N SER A 53 22.22 -8.88 11.53
CA SER A 53 22.94 -8.37 10.37
C SER A 53 22.90 -9.40 9.23
N LEU A 54 23.01 -8.96 7.97
CA LEU A 54 23.02 -9.88 6.82
C LEU A 54 24.15 -10.92 6.87
N ARG A 55 25.22 -10.63 7.61
CA ARG A 55 26.35 -11.57 7.77
C ARG A 55 26.07 -12.64 8.82
N ASP A 56 25.22 -12.34 9.79
CA ASP A 56 24.92 -13.19 10.94
C ASP A 56 23.57 -13.91 10.81
N ALA A 57 22.77 -13.55 9.80
CA ALA A 57 21.45 -14.12 9.56
C ALA A 57 21.52 -15.63 9.29
N THR A 58 20.71 -16.38 10.02
CA THR A 58 20.56 -17.83 9.90
C THR A 58 19.24 -18.21 9.23
N GLU A 59 19.09 -19.48 8.82
CA GLU A 59 17.85 -20.00 8.24
C GLU A 59 16.63 -19.80 9.18
N LYS A 60 16.86 -19.90 10.49
CA LYS A 60 15.81 -19.67 11.50
C LYS A 60 15.31 -18.23 11.51
N ASP A 61 16.19 -17.28 11.23
CA ASP A 61 15.81 -15.87 11.15
C ASP A 61 14.96 -15.64 9.89
N VAL A 62 15.31 -16.28 8.78
CA VAL A 62 14.49 -16.24 7.56
C VAL A 62 13.07 -16.73 7.85
N ASP A 63 12.92 -17.87 8.52
CA ASP A 63 11.60 -18.39 8.89
C ASP A 63 10.82 -17.41 9.77
N PHE A 64 11.49 -16.74 10.71
CA PHE A 64 10.87 -15.73 11.58
C PHE A 64 10.33 -14.51 10.82
N PHE A 65 11.06 -14.03 9.81
CA PHE A 65 10.66 -12.88 8.99
C PHE A 65 9.74 -13.25 7.82
N THR A 66 9.52 -14.54 7.54
CA THR A 66 8.58 -14.98 6.51
C THR A 66 7.14 -14.96 7.00
N SER A 67 6.23 -14.46 6.15
CA SER A 67 4.80 -14.50 6.46
C SER A 67 4.29 -15.94 6.47
N ARG A 68 3.48 -16.30 7.48
CA ARG A 68 2.77 -17.59 7.53
C ARG A 68 1.71 -17.73 6.43
N SER A 69 1.27 -16.62 5.85
CA SER A 69 0.32 -16.62 4.75
C SER A 69 1.03 -16.98 3.45
N VAL A 70 0.75 -18.18 2.92
CA VAL A 70 1.30 -18.69 1.65
C VAL A 70 1.17 -17.69 0.49
N PRO A 71 0.01 -17.07 0.21
CA PRO A 71 -0.09 -16.11 -0.89
C PRO A 71 0.77 -14.86 -0.68
N VAL A 72 0.91 -14.40 0.57
CA VAL A 72 1.76 -13.25 0.90
C VAL A 72 3.24 -13.61 0.73
N ALA A 73 3.66 -14.76 1.23
CA ALA A 73 5.03 -15.25 1.09
C ALA A 73 5.42 -15.48 -0.38
N LEU A 74 4.53 -16.09 -1.17
CA LEU A 74 4.74 -16.31 -2.61
C LEU A 74 4.88 -14.97 -3.35
N LYS A 75 4.00 -14.00 -3.08
CA LYS A 75 4.05 -12.67 -3.69
C LYS A 75 5.34 -11.94 -3.30
N ALA A 76 5.73 -11.98 -2.03
CA ALA A 76 6.99 -11.38 -1.56
C ALA A 76 8.20 -12.00 -2.27
N LYS A 77 8.25 -13.33 -2.40
CA LYS A 77 9.31 -14.04 -3.14
C LYS A 77 9.35 -13.66 -4.62
N GLN A 78 8.18 -13.55 -5.26
CA GLN A 78 8.07 -13.12 -6.66
C GLN A 78 8.61 -11.69 -6.82
N CYS A 79 8.14 -10.74 -6.00
CA CYS A 79 8.58 -9.35 -6.02
C CYS A 79 10.09 -9.21 -5.75
N HIS A 80 10.63 -9.97 -4.80
CA HIS A 80 12.06 -9.97 -4.55
C HIS A 80 12.85 -10.51 -5.75
N SER A 81 12.36 -11.59 -6.37
CA SER A 81 12.99 -12.17 -7.57
C SER A 81 12.95 -11.22 -8.76
N THR A 82 11.86 -10.48 -8.97
CA THR A 82 11.79 -9.46 -10.03
C THR A 82 12.73 -8.29 -9.73
N MET A 83 12.79 -7.82 -8.48
CA MET A 83 13.73 -6.79 -8.04
C MET A 83 15.19 -7.19 -8.27
N LEU A 84 15.58 -8.42 -7.91
CA LEU A 84 16.93 -8.94 -8.15
C LEU A 84 17.27 -9.10 -9.63
N LYS A 85 16.29 -9.45 -10.47
CA LYS A 85 16.48 -9.47 -11.92
C LYS A 85 16.73 -8.05 -12.43
N ARG A 86 15.87 -7.09 -12.05
CA ARG A 86 16.00 -5.67 -12.41
C ARG A 86 17.36 -5.08 -12.00
N SER A 87 17.83 -5.35 -10.78
CA SER A 87 19.12 -4.80 -10.31
C SER A 87 20.30 -5.24 -11.18
N ARG A 88 20.24 -6.45 -11.73
CA ARG A 88 21.26 -7.08 -12.59
C ARG A 88 21.12 -6.74 -14.08
N TRP A 89 20.10 -5.97 -14.47
CA TRP A 89 19.92 -5.59 -15.86
C TRP A 89 21.00 -4.61 -16.33
N PRO A 90 21.37 -4.66 -17.62
CA PRO A 90 22.15 -3.60 -18.24
C PRO A 90 21.43 -2.25 -18.07
N TRP A 91 22.20 -1.17 -17.87
CA TRP A 91 21.67 0.18 -17.62
C TRP A 91 20.64 0.62 -18.69
N TRP A 92 20.86 0.28 -19.95
CA TRP A 92 19.97 0.64 -21.06
C TRP A 92 18.59 -0.04 -20.99
N LYS A 93 18.46 -1.21 -20.34
CA LYS A 93 17.15 -1.85 -20.10
C LYS A 93 16.40 -1.26 -18.90
N LYS A 94 17.12 -0.62 -17.97
CA LYS A 94 16.51 0.04 -16.81
C LYS A 94 15.76 1.29 -17.24
N LEU A 95 16.32 2.03 -18.21
CA LEU A 95 15.68 3.18 -18.82
C LEU A 95 14.27 2.83 -19.36
N SER A 96 14.14 1.77 -20.15
CA SER A 96 12.83 1.37 -20.69
C SER A 96 11.80 0.89 -19.66
N ASP A 97 12.21 0.50 -18.45
CA ASP A 97 11.31 0.03 -17.38
C ASP A 97 10.83 1.20 -16.51
N GLU A 98 11.64 2.26 -16.37
CA GLU A 98 11.26 3.52 -15.71
C GLU A 98 10.17 4.27 -16.51
N PHE A 99 10.25 4.23 -17.85
CA PHE A 99 9.23 4.85 -18.70
C PHE A 99 7.89 4.10 -18.71
N VAL A 100 7.84 2.79 -18.47
CA VAL A 100 6.56 2.04 -18.54
C VAL A 100 5.57 2.39 -17.41
N GLU A 101 6.04 2.77 -16.22
CA GLU A 101 5.14 3.20 -15.13
C GLU A 101 4.68 4.68 -15.27
N GLU A 102 5.45 5.52 -15.97
CA GLU A 102 5.08 6.91 -16.29
C GLU A 102 4.28 7.03 -17.60
N ASP A 103 4.56 6.17 -18.59
CA ASP A 103 3.96 6.19 -19.93
C ASP A 103 2.47 5.81 -19.90
N GLU A 104 2.00 4.95 -18.99
CA GLU A 104 0.56 4.67 -18.83
C GLU A 104 -0.24 5.91 -18.40
N ALA A 105 0.39 6.88 -17.73
CA ALA A 105 -0.21 8.17 -17.41
C ALA A 105 0.02 9.22 -18.52
N PHE A 106 1.15 9.14 -19.24
CA PHE A 106 1.52 10.07 -20.32
C PHE A 106 0.82 9.78 -21.66
N LEU A 107 0.55 8.51 -21.99
CA LEU A 107 -0.07 8.07 -23.25
C LEU A 107 -1.53 8.52 -23.40
N GLY A 108 -2.19 8.96 -22.32
CA GLY A 108 -3.54 9.54 -22.38
C GLY A 108 -3.58 10.96 -22.96
N ASP A 109 -2.46 11.67 -22.95
CA ASP A 109 -2.36 13.10 -23.28
C ASP A 109 -1.46 13.40 -24.49
N ILE A 110 -0.99 12.38 -25.23
CA ILE A 110 -0.24 12.59 -26.48
C ILE A 110 -1.25 12.74 -27.62
N PRO A 111 -1.50 13.95 -28.16
CA PRO A 111 -2.22 14.08 -29.42
C PRO A 111 -1.43 13.36 -30.51
N ASP A 112 -2.13 12.56 -31.33
CA ASP A 112 -1.59 11.74 -32.43
C ASP A 112 -0.59 12.54 -33.26
N LEU A 113 0.69 12.36 -32.92
CA LEU A 113 1.73 13.21 -33.44
C LEU A 113 2.38 12.45 -34.59
N GLU A 114 1.86 12.66 -35.80
CA GLU A 114 2.44 12.23 -37.07
C GLU A 114 3.92 12.68 -37.16
N HIS A 115 4.84 11.89 -36.61
CA HIS A 115 6.27 12.16 -36.71
C HIS A 115 6.87 11.15 -37.66
N GLY A 116 7.05 11.63 -38.89
CA GLY A 116 7.91 11.03 -39.89
C GLY A 116 9.25 10.62 -39.28
N ILE A 117 9.64 9.40 -39.59
CA ILE A 117 10.89 8.77 -39.18
C ILE A 117 12.04 9.68 -39.62
N ILE A 118 12.73 10.36 -38.69
CA ILE A 118 13.93 11.12 -39.00
C ILE A 118 15.06 10.11 -39.22
N PHE A 119 15.26 9.74 -40.48
CA PHE A 119 16.37 8.90 -40.91
C PHE A 119 17.64 9.75 -41.05
N ILE A 120 18.58 9.62 -40.10
CA ILE A 120 19.90 10.23 -40.23
C ILE A 120 20.76 9.32 -41.12
N ALA A 121 20.70 9.55 -42.44
CA ALA A 121 21.66 8.97 -43.37
C ALA A 121 23.00 9.69 -43.21
N GLY A 122 24.01 9.02 -42.67
CA GLY A 122 25.38 9.51 -42.68
C GLY A 122 25.93 9.54 -44.10
N SER A 123 26.26 10.73 -44.61
CA SER A 123 27.02 10.86 -45.86
C SER A 123 28.47 10.42 -45.64
N LYS A 124 28.87 9.32 -46.28
CA LYS A 124 30.27 9.10 -46.60
C LYS A 124 30.56 9.89 -47.89
N GLN A 125 31.46 10.87 -47.81
CA GLN A 125 32.08 11.47 -48.98
C GLN A 125 33.39 10.73 -49.34
N PRO A 126 33.77 10.74 -50.63
CA PRO A 126 34.72 9.81 -51.26
C PRO A 126 36.18 10.00 -50.86
#